data_AF-A0A7Y7DVW9-F1
#
_entry.id   AF-A0A7Y7DVW9-F1
#
_cell.length_a   1.000
_cell.length_b   1.000
_cell.length_c   1.000
_cell.angle_alpha   90.00
_cell.angle_beta   90.00
_cell.angle_gamma   90.00
#
_symmetry.space_group_name_H-M   'P 1'
#
loop_
_entity.id
_entity.type
_entity.pdbx_description
1 polymer ?
#
loop_
_entity_poly.entity_id
_entity_poly.type
_entity_poly.pdbx_seq_one_letter_code
_entity_poly.pdbx_strand_id
1 'polypeptide(L)'
;MVIRKTLTDYSSSRVVITNATNRKIIQGKFDQNLHDIFKPSSLKIRDVEAVILAIERKLRSLETICYTFFDSEYDPSIIIHQTLSGGRKVIETEFNYSTRVIANKIEFDDSDSYEESIHVNFQTFILTVASLYENIVRLIETFLKKITVHGKTRNPHQSVPMGLLVEYWHNLVELSYRRNDDFYQCIVTHQTYLEKYLKQINTLRNLFIHGYSSKLLIQNGALYVDSVDGNKFPLIAGGILPPELLVDKFVNHILVNSQALSEDFLILLERKLTHHMTKFPM
;
A
#
# COMPACT_ATOMS: atom_id res chain seq x y z
N MET A 1 -21.06 8.69 -16.66
CA MET A 1 -21.51 9.40 -15.43
C MET A 1 -20.27 10.01 -14.79
N VAL A 2 -20.35 11.16 -14.12
CA VAL A 2 -19.14 11.75 -13.49
C VAL A 2 -18.91 11.08 -12.13
N ILE A 3 -17.80 10.37 -11.98
CA ILE A 3 -17.37 9.77 -10.71
C ILE A 3 -16.80 10.86 -9.81
N ARG A 4 -17.35 11.04 -8.61
CA ARG A 4 -16.87 12.01 -7.61
C ARG A 4 -16.31 11.30 -6.39
N LYS A 5 -15.04 11.52 -6.09
CA LYS A 5 -14.35 10.89 -4.95
C LYS A 5 -13.45 11.88 -4.22
N THR A 6 -13.31 11.71 -2.91
CA THR A 6 -12.32 12.42 -2.10
C THR A 6 -11.07 11.55 -1.97
N LEU A 7 -9.91 12.13 -2.22
CA LEU A 7 -8.62 11.46 -2.12
C LEU A 7 -8.04 11.58 -0.71
N THR A 8 -7.19 10.62 -0.34
CA THR A 8 -6.45 10.62 0.93
C THR A 8 -5.65 11.92 1.10
N ASP A 9 -5.78 12.52 2.30
CA ASP A 9 -5.07 13.72 2.70
C ASP A 9 -4.50 13.55 4.11
N TYR A 10 -3.18 13.39 4.20
CA TYR A 10 -2.45 13.29 5.46
C TYR A 10 -1.70 14.58 5.80
N SER A 11 -2.08 15.73 5.23
CA SER A 11 -1.43 17.01 5.50
C SER A 11 -1.43 17.36 7.00
N SER A 12 -2.57 17.22 7.68
CA SER A 12 -2.70 17.42 9.13
C SER A 12 -1.82 16.45 9.92
N SER A 13 -1.95 15.15 9.64
CA SER A 13 -1.16 14.08 10.27
C SER A 13 0.34 14.29 10.12
N ARG A 14 0.78 14.63 8.91
CA ARG A 14 2.18 14.93 8.59
C ARG A 14 2.70 16.07 9.45
N VAL A 15 1.98 17.18 9.54
CA VAL A 15 2.37 18.34 10.36
C VAL A 15 2.43 17.98 11.85
N VAL A 16 1.47 17.20 12.35
CA VAL A 16 1.45 16.76 13.75
C VAL A 16 2.66 15.86 14.05
N ILE A 17 2.91 14.84 13.22
CA ILE A 17 4.00 13.88 13.39
C ILE A 17 5.36 14.58 13.30
N THR A 18 5.59 15.44 12.29
CA THR A 18 6.88 16.13 12.12
C THR A 18 7.17 17.09 13.27
N ASN A 19 6.17 17.86 13.72
CA ASN A 19 6.32 18.77 14.86
C ASN A 19 6.52 18.02 16.18
N ALA A 20 5.78 16.94 16.42
CA ALA A 20 5.95 16.12 17.62
C ALA A 20 7.32 15.43 17.65
N THR A 21 7.78 14.92 16.50
CA THR A 21 9.11 14.34 16.33
C THR A 21 10.20 15.36 16.61
N ASN A 22 10.12 16.55 16.00
CA ASN A 22 11.08 17.63 16.22
C ASN A 22 11.17 18.03 17.71
N ARG A 23 10.02 18.17 18.38
CA ARG A 23 9.97 18.44 19.83
C ARG A 23 10.65 17.35 20.64
N LYS A 24 10.42 16.06 20.34
CA LYS A 24 11.10 14.95 21.05
C LYS A 24 12.61 14.91 20.80
N ILE A 25 13.07 15.25 19.60
CA ILE A 25 14.50 15.39 19.27
C ILE A 25 15.13 16.49 20.14
N ILE A 26 14.55 17.70 20.12
CA ILE A 26 15.05 18.86 20.89
C ILE A 26 15.08 18.56 22.39
N GLN A 27 14.08 17.82 22.89
CA GLN A 27 13.99 17.46 24.31
C GLN A 27 14.82 16.24 24.71
N GLY A 28 15.54 15.59 23.78
CA GLY A 28 16.30 14.37 24.07
C GLY A 28 15.44 13.19 24.54
N LYS A 29 14.16 13.16 24.16
CA LYS A 29 13.16 12.17 24.61
C LYS A 29 13.03 10.94 23.71
N PHE A 30 13.96 10.75 22.78
CA PHE A 30 14.18 9.46 22.14
C PHE A 30 15.15 8.67 23.01
N ASP A 31 14.76 7.45 23.40
CA ASP A 31 15.65 6.63 24.22
C ASP A 31 16.82 6.15 23.35
N GLN A 32 17.99 6.78 23.52
CA GLN A 32 19.19 6.43 22.77
C GLN A 32 19.98 5.27 23.41
N ASN A 33 19.50 4.76 24.54
CA ASN A 33 20.24 3.82 25.39
C ASN A 33 20.01 2.33 25.06
N LEU A 34 19.35 2.00 23.95
CA LEU A 34 19.35 0.62 23.48
C LEU A 34 20.70 0.33 22.82
N HIS A 35 21.52 -0.42 23.57
CA HIS A 35 22.82 -0.97 23.21
C HIS A 35 22.93 -1.33 21.73
N ASP A 36 23.42 -0.40 20.92
CA ASP A 36 23.83 -0.69 19.57
C ASP A 36 25.04 0.15 19.19
N ILE A 37 26.09 -0.55 18.79
CA ILE A 37 27.39 -0.03 18.34
C ILE A 37 27.21 0.79 17.04
N PHE A 38 26.04 0.65 16.41
CA PHE A 38 25.55 1.44 15.30
C PHE A 38 24.67 2.59 15.82
N LYS A 39 25.33 3.66 16.28
CA LYS A 39 24.68 4.98 16.41
C LYS A 39 23.87 5.25 15.14
N PRO A 40 22.55 5.48 15.19
CA PRO A 40 21.91 6.09 14.04
C PRO A 40 22.47 7.51 13.96
N SER A 41 22.97 7.87 12.78
CA SER A 41 23.01 9.27 12.37
C SER A 41 21.69 9.93 12.79
N SER A 42 21.76 11.08 13.44
CA SER A 42 20.60 11.85 13.92
C SER A 42 19.36 11.66 13.04
N LEU A 43 18.23 11.24 13.64
CA LEU A 43 16.95 11.16 12.93
C LEU A 43 16.69 12.50 12.24
N LYS A 44 16.65 12.51 10.90
CA LYS A 44 16.40 13.72 10.14
C LYS A 44 14.90 13.84 9.92
N ILE A 45 14.31 14.92 10.43
CA ILE A 45 12.87 15.21 10.28
C ILE A 45 12.47 15.29 8.80
N ARG A 46 13.37 15.78 7.93
CA ARG A 46 13.16 15.82 6.48
C ARG A 46 12.92 14.43 5.89
N ASP A 47 13.58 13.40 6.42
CA ASP A 47 13.44 12.03 5.92
C ASP A 47 12.09 11.44 6.37
N VAL A 48 11.67 11.72 7.61
CA VAL A 48 10.33 11.36 8.12
C VAL A 48 9.23 12.01 7.29
N GLU A 49 9.34 13.32 7.05
CA GLU A 49 8.37 14.07 6.25
C GLU A 49 8.29 13.53 4.82
N ALA A 50 9.44 13.24 4.20
CA ALA A 50 9.50 12.68 2.86
C ALA A 50 8.82 11.30 2.76
N VAL A 51 9.00 10.44 3.76
CA VAL A 51 8.36 9.11 3.80
C VAL A 51 6.84 9.23 3.95
N ILE A 52 6.34 10.08 4.87
CA ILE A 52 4.88 10.29 5.04
C ILE A 52 4.26 10.86 3.76
N LEU A 53 4.92 11.85 3.14
CA LEU A 53 4.48 12.41 1.86
C LEU A 53 4.50 11.37 0.73
N ALA A 54 5.47 10.45 0.75
CA ALA A 54 5.55 9.36 -0.22
C ALA A 54 4.43 8.33 -0.03
N ILE A 55 4.01 8.05 1.21
CA ILE A 55 2.84 7.22 1.53
C ILE A 55 1.56 7.88 0.99
N GLU A 56 1.33 9.14 1.36
CA GLU A 56 0.18 9.94 0.92
C GLU A 56 0.07 9.98 -0.62
N ARG A 57 1.17 10.30 -1.31
CA ARG A 57 1.20 10.35 -2.79
C ARG A 57 0.87 9.00 -3.42
N LYS A 58 1.35 7.90 -2.85
CA LYS A 58 1.10 6.55 -3.40
C LYS A 58 -0.34 6.13 -3.18
N LEU A 59 -0.91 6.36 -1.99
CA LEU A 59 -2.33 6.10 -1.76
C LEU A 59 -3.20 6.88 -2.74
N ARG A 60 -2.94 8.17 -2.96
CA ARG A 60 -3.66 8.95 -3.97
C ARG A 60 -3.53 8.41 -5.38
N SER A 61 -2.34 7.92 -5.74
CA SER A 61 -2.12 7.29 -7.05
C SER A 61 -2.94 6.01 -7.17
N LEU A 62 -3.00 5.19 -6.12
CA LEU A 62 -3.81 3.97 -6.07
C LEU A 62 -5.31 4.30 -6.15
N GLU A 63 -5.77 5.29 -5.40
CA GLU A 63 -7.15 5.79 -5.43
C GLU A 63 -7.54 6.30 -6.82
N THR A 64 -6.70 7.13 -7.42
CA THR A 64 -6.94 7.68 -8.77
C THR A 64 -7.06 6.54 -9.78
N ILE A 65 -6.15 5.57 -9.76
CA ILE A 65 -6.21 4.41 -10.65
C ILE A 65 -7.47 3.59 -10.39
N CYS A 66 -7.75 3.24 -9.14
CA CYS A 66 -8.90 2.41 -8.77
C CYS A 66 -10.22 3.08 -9.18
N TYR A 67 -10.42 4.34 -8.79
CA TYR A 67 -11.66 5.04 -9.07
C TYR A 67 -11.85 5.38 -10.55
N THR A 68 -10.76 5.53 -11.32
CA THR A 68 -10.87 5.81 -12.76
C THR A 68 -11.10 4.53 -13.57
N PHE A 69 -10.38 3.45 -13.26
CA PHE A 69 -10.30 2.28 -14.15
C PHE A 69 -10.95 1.01 -13.60
N PHE A 70 -11.20 0.91 -12.29
CA PHE A 70 -11.60 -0.33 -11.62
C PHE A 70 -12.79 -0.17 -10.65
N ASP A 71 -13.51 0.97 -10.71
CA ASP A 71 -14.71 1.25 -9.92
C ASP A 71 -15.96 1.21 -10.83
N SER A 72 -16.99 2.00 -10.55
CA SER A 72 -18.30 1.94 -11.20
C SER A 72 -18.34 2.04 -12.73
N GLU A 73 -17.34 2.64 -13.37
CA GLU A 73 -17.26 2.74 -14.83
C GLU A 73 -16.41 1.63 -15.48
N TYR A 74 -15.83 0.72 -14.68
CA TYR A 74 -15.13 -0.46 -15.18
C TYR A 74 -16.10 -1.39 -15.90
N ASP A 75 -15.76 -1.76 -17.13
CA ASP A 75 -16.56 -2.63 -17.98
C ASP A 75 -15.71 -3.77 -18.52
N PRO A 76 -15.63 -4.92 -17.81
CA PRO A 76 -14.84 -6.06 -18.27
C PRO A 76 -15.39 -6.65 -19.57
N SER A 77 -16.66 -6.40 -19.93
CA SER A 77 -17.29 -6.96 -21.12
C SER A 77 -16.63 -6.44 -22.42
N ILE A 78 -16.11 -5.21 -22.40
CA ILE A 78 -15.37 -4.62 -23.53
C ILE A 78 -14.12 -5.45 -23.85
N ILE A 79 -13.41 -5.92 -22.81
CA ILE A 79 -12.21 -6.75 -22.93
C ILE A 79 -12.60 -8.18 -23.32
N ILE A 80 -13.59 -8.75 -22.63
CA ILE A 80 -13.99 -10.16 -22.81
C ILE A 80 -14.55 -10.43 -24.21
N HIS A 81 -15.34 -9.49 -24.73
CA HIS A 81 -15.97 -9.62 -26.04
C HIS A 81 -15.21 -8.90 -27.14
N GLN A 82 -14.11 -8.20 -26.82
CA GLN A 82 -13.33 -7.39 -27.75
C GLN A 82 -14.21 -6.49 -28.62
N THR A 83 -15.22 -5.88 -28.00
CA THR A 83 -16.24 -5.11 -28.70
C THR A 83 -16.66 -3.93 -27.84
N LEU A 84 -16.72 -2.75 -28.46
CA LEU A 84 -17.16 -1.54 -27.79
C LEU A 84 -18.57 -1.15 -28.28
N SER A 85 -19.57 -1.49 -27.47
CA SER A 85 -20.98 -1.22 -27.77
C SER A 85 -21.25 0.29 -27.74
N GLY A 86 -21.54 0.90 -28.89
CA GLY A 86 -21.80 2.34 -29.02
C GLY A 86 -20.64 3.18 -29.56
N GLY A 87 -19.53 2.56 -29.96
CA GLY A 87 -18.45 3.19 -30.72
C GLY A 87 -17.49 4.08 -29.92
N ARG A 88 -17.79 4.42 -28.66
CA ARG A 88 -16.84 5.06 -27.73
C ARG A 88 -17.15 4.76 -26.26
N LYS A 89 -16.12 4.64 -25.42
CA LYS A 89 -16.24 4.58 -23.95
C LYS A 89 -15.65 5.86 -23.37
N VAL A 90 -16.43 6.54 -22.53
CA VAL A 90 -16.02 7.80 -21.88
C VAL A 90 -16.02 7.60 -20.38
N ILE A 91 -14.91 7.95 -19.73
CA ILE A 91 -14.77 7.95 -18.27
C ILE A 91 -14.53 9.39 -17.83
N GLU A 92 -15.41 9.89 -16.96
CA GLU A 92 -15.30 11.23 -16.38
C GLU A 92 -15.14 11.10 -14.86
N THR A 93 -14.08 11.68 -14.33
CA THR A 93 -13.76 11.64 -12.90
C THR A 93 -13.51 13.04 -12.35
N GLU A 94 -13.92 13.28 -11.13
CA GLU A 94 -13.69 14.50 -10.38
C GLU A 94 -13.18 14.12 -8.97
N PHE A 95 -11.95 14.50 -8.69
CA PHE A 95 -11.26 14.19 -7.44
C PHE A 95 -11.13 15.43 -6.56
N ASN A 96 -11.67 15.33 -5.34
CA ASN A 96 -11.49 16.34 -4.31
C ASN A 96 -10.22 16.04 -3.52
N TYR A 97 -9.30 17.01 -3.47
CA TYR A 97 -8.09 16.94 -2.66
C TYR A 97 -7.85 18.27 -1.97
N SER A 98 -7.96 18.29 -0.64
CA SER A 98 -7.93 19.51 0.15
C SER A 98 -8.95 20.53 -0.41
N THR A 99 -8.52 21.73 -0.80
CA THR A 99 -9.36 22.76 -1.41
C THR A 99 -9.41 22.71 -2.94
N ARG A 100 -8.76 21.71 -3.57
CA ARG A 100 -8.64 21.60 -5.03
C ARG A 100 -9.55 20.51 -5.57
N VAL A 101 -10.11 20.77 -6.74
CA VAL A 101 -10.88 19.82 -7.53
C VAL A 101 -10.09 19.50 -8.80
N ILE A 102 -9.87 18.22 -9.07
CA ILE A 102 -9.17 17.73 -10.25
C ILE A 102 -10.17 16.96 -11.10
N ALA A 103 -10.55 17.51 -12.25
CA ALA A 103 -11.44 16.85 -13.19
C ALA A 103 -10.64 16.25 -14.36
N ASN A 104 -10.91 14.99 -14.69
CA ASN A 104 -10.34 14.29 -15.84
C ASN A 104 -11.46 13.71 -16.70
N LYS A 105 -11.22 13.69 -18.01
CA LYS A 105 -12.05 13.02 -19.00
C LYS A 105 -11.15 12.17 -19.89
N ILE A 106 -11.44 10.89 -19.98
CA ILE A 106 -10.73 9.91 -20.78
C ILE A 106 -11.71 9.30 -21.76
N GLU A 107 -11.33 9.20 -23.02
CA GLU A 107 -12.15 8.64 -24.09
C GLU A 107 -11.38 7.50 -24.76
N PHE A 108 -12.07 6.41 -25.04
CA PHE A 108 -11.56 5.25 -25.77
C PHE A 108 -12.44 5.02 -26.99
N ASP A 109 -11.80 5.04 -28.16
CA ASP A 109 -12.48 4.88 -29.45
C ASP A 109 -12.56 3.41 -29.90
N ASP A 110 -11.78 2.53 -29.28
CA ASP A 110 -11.70 1.10 -29.62
C ASP A 110 -11.45 0.23 -28.37
N SER A 111 -11.72 -1.08 -28.50
CA SER A 111 -11.56 -2.06 -27.43
C SER A 111 -10.11 -2.32 -27.05
N ASP A 112 -9.17 -2.20 -28.00
CA ASP A 112 -7.76 -2.51 -27.78
C ASP A 112 -7.11 -1.43 -26.91
N SER A 113 -7.41 -0.16 -27.19
CA SER A 113 -7.01 1.00 -26.38
C SER A 113 -7.59 0.94 -24.97
N TYR A 114 -8.84 0.49 -24.81
CA TYR A 114 -9.45 0.28 -23.50
C TYR A 114 -8.74 -0.85 -22.74
N GLU A 115 -8.53 -1.99 -23.40
CA GLU A 115 -7.84 -3.15 -22.83
C GLU A 115 -6.41 -2.79 -22.41
N GLU A 116 -5.63 -2.15 -23.28
CA GLU A 116 -4.26 -1.70 -22.98
C GLU A 116 -4.25 -0.77 -21.76
N SER A 117 -5.20 0.17 -21.69
CA SER A 117 -5.32 1.08 -20.55
C SER A 117 -5.57 0.32 -19.24
N ILE A 118 -6.46 -0.68 -19.25
CA ILE A 118 -6.72 -1.53 -18.08
C ILE A 118 -5.45 -2.30 -17.67
N HIS A 119 -4.71 -2.88 -18.62
CA HIS A 119 -3.47 -3.61 -18.32
C HIS A 119 -2.39 -2.70 -17.73
N VAL A 120 -2.13 -1.55 -18.36
CA VAL A 120 -1.12 -0.57 -17.91
C VAL A 120 -1.45 -0.06 -16.50
N ASN A 121 -2.72 0.28 -16.27
CA ASN A 121 -3.15 0.80 -14.97
C ASN A 121 -3.16 -0.28 -13.89
N PHE A 122 -3.48 -1.54 -14.23
CA PHE A 122 -3.35 -2.66 -13.30
C PHE A 122 -1.89 -2.88 -12.90
N GLN A 123 -0.96 -2.93 -13.86
CA GLN A 123 0.47 -3.02 -13.57
C GLN A 123 0.94 -1.86 -12.69
N THR A 124 0.56 -0.63 -13.05
CA THR A 124 0.92 0.57 -12.29
C THR A 124 0.38 0.51 -10.86
N PHE A 125 -0.84 0.00 -10.66
CA PHE A 125 -1.43 -0.22 -9.36
C PHE A 125 -0.59 -1.19 -8.51
N ILE A 126 -0.21 -2.34 -9.07
CA ILE A 126 0.61 -3.35 -8.37
C ILE A 126 1.98 -2.80 -7.98
N LEU A 127 2.67 -2.13 -8.90
CA LEU A 127 3.98 -1.53 -8.62
C LEU A 127 3.87 -0.45 -7.55
N THR A 128 2.80 0.35 -7.59
CA THR A 128 2.57 1.43 -6.63
C THR A 128 2.27 0.88 -5.23
N VAL A 129 1.44 -0.17 -5.10
CA VAL A 129 1.14 -0.75 -3.78
C VAL A 129 2.34 -1.47 -3.18
N ALA A 130 3.14 -2.16 -4.00
CA ALA A 130 4.40 -2.75 -3.52
C ALA A 130 5.33 -1.66 -2.95
N SER A 131 5.46 -0.53 -3.67
CA SER A 131 6.26 0.60 -3.21
C SER A 131 5.63 1.34 -2.01
N LEU A 132 4.31 1.30 -1.84
CA LEU A 132 3.63 1.81 -0.65
C LEU A 132 4.09 1.04 0.58
N TYR A 133 4.07 -0.30 0.54
CA TYR A 133 4.52 -1.12 1.65
C TYR A 133 6.00 -0.92 1.97
N GLU A 134 6.86 -0.74 0.98
CA GLU A 134 8.27 -0.37 1.22
C GLU A 134 8.38 0.93 2.04
N ASN A 135 7.53 1.94 1.78
CA ASN A 135 7.55 3.20 2.54
C ASN A 135 6.94 3.05 3.95
N ILE A 136 5.91 2.22 4.11
CA ILE A 136 5.35 1.92 5.45
C ILE A 136 6.40 1.19 6.30
N VAL A 137 7.09 0.19 5.73
CA VAL A 137 8.17 -0.51 6.44
C VAL A 137 9.29 0.46 6.80
N ARG A 138 9.71 1.33 5.87
CA ARG A 138 10.72 2.37 6.16
C ARG A 138 10.30 3.28 7.31
N LEU A 139 9.02 3.66 7.36
CA LEU A 139 8.48 4.46 8.46
C LEU A 139 8.53 3.69 9.79
N ILE A 140 8.15 2.41 9.78
CA ILE A 140 8.25 1.53 10.95
C ILE A 140 9.71 1.43 11.42
N GLU A 141 10.65 1.09 10.53
CA GLU A 141 12.09 0.99 10.84
C GLU A 141 12.66 2.30 11.39
N THR A 142 12.16 3.44 10.90
CA THR A 142 12.58 4.78 11.35
C THR A 142 12.18 5.05 12.80
N PHE A 143 10.99 4.61 13.20
CA PHE A 143 10.45 4.86 14.54
C PHE A 143 10.69 3.71 15.53
N LEU A 144 10.89 2.47 15.07
CA LEU A 144 10.89 1.25 15.88
C LEU A 144 12.13 0.37 15.57
N LYS A 145 13.33 0.73 16.09
CA LYS A 145 14.61 0.19 15.59
C LYS A 145 14.87 -1.29 15.88
N LYS A 146 14.23 -1.89 16.89
CA LYS A 146 14.44 -3.32 17.22
C LYS A 146 13.95 -4.31 16.14
N ILE A 147 13.22 -3.83 15.11
CA ILE A 147 12.76 -4.67 14.00
C ILE A 147 13.69 -4.53 12.77
N THR A 148 14.76 -3.74 12.86
CA THR A 148 15.70 -3.57 11.75
C THR A 148 16.57 -4.82 11.64
N VAL A 149 16.37 -5.61 10.58
CA VAL A 149 17.17 -6.82 10.34
C VAL A 149 18.24 -6.53 9.30
N HIS A 150 19.45 -6.24 9.77
CA HIS A 150 20.65 -6.18 8.95
C HIS A 150 21.19 -7.59 8.72
N GLY A 151 20.79 -8.23 7.62
CA GLY A 151 21.54 -9.36 7.10
C GLY A 151 22.94 -8.91 6.68
N LYS A 152 23.99 -9.72 6.92
CA LYS A 152 25.40 -9.38 6.61
C LYS A 152 25.65 -8.98 5.13
N THR A 153 24.73 -9.30 4.22
CA THR A 153 24.80 -9.03 2.78
C THR A 153 23.82 -7.96 2.29
N ARG A 154 22.99 -7.38 3.18
CA ARG A 154 21.90 -6.49 2.79
C ARG A 154 22.37 -5.03 2.81
N ASN A 155 22.10 -4.30 1.72
CA ASN A 155 22.41 -2.88 1.65
C ASN A 155 21.61 -2.14 2.75
N PRO A 156 22.25 -1.36 3.64
CA PRO A 156 21.59 -0.67 4.75
C PRO A 156 20.53 0.35 4.31
N HIS A 157 20.47 0.70 3.03
CA HIS A 157 19.44 1.58 2.46
C HIS A 157 18.16 0.86 2.00
N GLN A 158 18.15 -0.47 2.00
CA GLN A 158 17.01 -1.29 1.56
C GLN A 158 16.19 -1.78 2.75
N SER A 159 14.98 -1.25 2.89
CA SER A 159 14.00 -1.71 3.87
C SER A 159 13.65 -3.19 3.68
N VAL A 160 13.31 -3.87 4.77
CA VAL A 160 12.86 -5.26 4.71
C VAL A 160 11.52 -5.39 3.96
N PRO A 161 11.21 -6.51 3.29
CA PRO A 161 9.88 -6.70 2.73
C PRO A 161 8.86 -6.74 3.88
N MET A 162 7.66 -6.20 3.68
CA MET A 162 6.62 -6.13 4.71
C MET A 162 6.33 -7.48 5.37
N GLY A 163 6.17 -8.56 4.59
CA GLY A 163 5.90 -9.88 5.15
C GLY A 163 6.99 -10.37 6.11
N LEU A 164 8.25 -10.08 5.78
CA LEU A 164 9.39 -10.43 6.63
C LEU A 164 9.46 -9.55 7.89
N LEU A 165 9.10 -8.27 7.79
CA LEU A 165 8.98 -7.38 8.94
C LEU A 165 7.97 -7.95 9.96
N VAL A 166 6.79 -8.37 9.48
CA VAL A 166 5.71 -8.93 10.31
C VAL A 166 6.19 -10.20 11.02
N GLU A 167 6.82 -11.13 10.29
CA GLU A 167 7.38 -12.36 10.84
C GLU A 167 8.42 -12.08 11.94
N TYR A 168 9.38 -11.18 11.68
CA TYR A 168 10.38 -10.80 12.68
C TYR A 168 9.75 -10.14 13.91
N TRP A 169 8.72 -9.32 13.72
CA TRP A 169 8.03 -8.71 14.83
C TRP A 169 7.34 -9.76 15.71
N HIS A 170 6.67 -10.75 15.12
CA HIS A 170 6.11 -11.89 15.85
C HIS A 170 7.17 -12.63 16.66
N ASN A 171 8.29 -13.00 16.03
CA ASN A 171 9.37 -13.73 16.69
C ASN A 171 9.95 -12.93 17.88
N LEU A 172 10.11 -11.61 17.74
CA LEU A 172 10.60 -10.75 18.82
C LEU A 172 9.62 -10.68 20.00
N VAL A 173 8.32 -10.73 19.75
CA VAL A 173 7.29 -10.76 20.81
C VAL A 173 7.24 -12.13 21.47
N GLU A 174 7.25 -13.21 20.70
CA GLU A 174 7.22 -14.60 21.19
C GLU A 174 8.44 -14.89 22.08
N LEU A 175 9.63 -14.48 21.64
CA LEU A 175 10.87 -14.61 22.40
C LEU A 175 11.01 -13.60 23.55
N SER A 176 9.99 -12.78 23.80
CA SER A 176 9.97 -11.75 24.85
C SER A 176 11.07 -10.68 24.72
N TYR A 177 11.68 -10.52 23.54
CA TYR A 177 12.61 -9.42 23.22
C TYR A 177 11.90 -8.08 23.01
N ARG A 178 10.59 -8.12 22.70
CA ARG A 178 9.71 -6.97 22.59
C ARG A 178 8.36 -7.26 23.26
N ARG A 179 7.74 -6.22 23.81
CA ARG A 179 6.38 -6.33 24.35
C ARG A 179 5.36 -6.37 23.23
N ASN A 180 4.24 -7.02 23.50
CA ASN A 180 3.01 -6.86 22.75
C ASN A 180 2.47 -5.41 22.98
N ASP A 181 2.97 -4.46 22.20
CA ASP A 181 2.63 -3.03 22.27
C ASP A 181 1.54 -2.65 21.25
N ASP A 182 1.00 -1.43 21.37
CA ASP A 182 -0.06 -0.94 20.48
C ASP A 182 0.36 -0.96 18.99
N PHE A 183 1.67 -0.82 18.70
CA PHE A 183 2.16 -0.88 17.32
C PHE A 183 2.13 -2.31 16.77
N TYR A 184 2.49 -3.29 17.59
CA TYR A 184 2.33 -4.69 17.24
C TYR A 184 0.85 -5.04 17.04
N GLN A 185 -0.04 -4.61 17.95
CA GLN A 185 -1.49 -4.83 17.80
C GLN A 185 -2.06 -4.20 16.52
N CYS A 186 -1.59 -3.00 16.15
CA CYS A 186 -1.93 -2.39 14.88
C CYS A 186 -1.57 -3.30 13.69
N ILE A 187 -0.34 -3.83 13.64
CA ILE A 187 0.08 -4.75 12.57
C ILE A 187 -0.73 -6.06 12.58
N VAL A 188 -0.95 -6.65 13.76
CA VAL A 188 -1.72 -7.90 13.92
C VAL A 188 -3.15 -7.74 13.39
N THR A 189 -3.77 -6.57 13.60
CA THR A 189 -5.14 -6.28 13.11
C THR A 189 -5.21 -6.37 11.59
N HIS A 190 -4.13 -6.03 10.89
CA HIS A 190 -4.03 -6.08 9.42
C HIS A 190 -3.38 -7.38 8.89
N GLN A 191 -2.97 -8.30 9.77
CA GLN A 191 -2.19 -9.49 9.40
C GLN A 191 -2.93 -10.40 8.42
N THR A 192 -4.21 -10.68 8.65
CA THR A 192 -5.01 -11.56 7.78
C THR A 192 -5.01 -11.06 6.33
N TYR A 193 -5.12 -9.74 6.14
CA TYR A 193 -5.02 -9.11 4.83
C TYR A 193 -3.61 -9.25 4.25
N LEU A 194 -2.59 -8.86 5.03
CA LEU A 194 -1.19 -8.89 4.58
C LEU A 194 -0.76 -10.30 4.15
N GLU A 195 -1.07 -11.32 4.94
CA GLU A 195 -0.74 -12.71 4.62
C GLU A 195 -1.46 -13.23 3.37
N LYS A 196 -2.68 -12.76 3.11
CA LYS A 196 -3.46 -13.19 1.94
C LYS A 196 -2.93 -12.56 0.66
N TYR A 197 -2.60 -11.27 0.66
CA TYR A 197 -2.31 -10.53 -0.58
C TYR A 197 -0.82 -10.25 -0.85
N LEU A 198 0.05 -10.14 0.18
CA LEU A 198 1.44 -9.70 -0.03
C LEU A 198 2.22 -10.61 -0.98
N LYS A 199 2.05 -11.93 -0.90
CA LYS A 199 2.75 -12.86 -1.80
C LYS A 199 2.32 -12.66 -3.25
N GLN A 200 1.02 -12.54 -3.50
CA GLN A 200 0.47 -12.27 -4.83
C GLN A 200 0.99 -10.94 -5.38
N ILE A 201 0.95 -9.86 -4.59
CA ILE A 201 1.47 -8.54 -4.95
C ILE A 201 2.96 -8.61 -5.30
N ASN A 202 3.77 -9.27 -4.46
CA ASN A 202 5.21 -9.39 -4.69
C ASN A 202 5.55 -10.17 -5.96
N THR A 203 4.83 -11.27 -6.21
CA THR A 203 5.03 -12.05 -7.43
C THR A 203 4.65 -11.23 -8.66
N LEU A 204 3.48 -10.59 -8.67
CA LEU A 204 3.06 -9.73 -9.78
C LEU A 204 4.06 -8.59 -10.01
N ARG A 205 4.49 -7.90 -8.94
CA ARG A 205 5.51 -6.84 -9.01
C ARG A 205 6.81 -7.35 -9.66
N ASN A 206 7.31 -8.51 -9.23
CA ASN A 206 8.53 -9.07 -9.82
C ASN A 206 8.35 -9.44 -11.30
N LEU A 207 7.19 -9.99 -11.66
CA LEU A 207 6.87 -10.29 -13.06
C LEU A 207 6.86 -9.01 -13.91
N PHE A 208 6.19 -7.96 -13.44
CA PHE A 208 6.11 -6.67 -14.14
C PHE A 208 7.45 -5.93 -14.26
N ILE A 209 8.34 -6.08 -13.28
CA ILE A 209 9.71 -5.51 -13.36
C ILE A 209 10.55 -6.24 -14.42
N HIS A 210 10.31 -7.53 -14.63
CA HIS A 210 11.07 -8.37 -15.54
C HIS A 210 10.42 -8.57 -16.93
N GLY A 211 9.26 -7.96 -17.19
CA GLY A 211 8.62 -7.94 -18.50
C GLY A 211 7.13 -7.54 -18.46
N TYR A 212 6.58 -7.18 -19.62
CA TYR A 212 5.17 -6.82 -19.77
C TYR A 212 4.35 -8.07 -20.11
N SER A 213 3.61 -8.59 -19.15
CA SER A 213 2.58 -9.62 -19.36
C SER A 213 1.40 -9.22 -18.51
N SER A 214 0.20 -9.13 -19.10
CA SER A 214 -1.00 -8.60 -18.44
C SER A 214 -1.30 -9.24 -17.08
N LYS A 215 -0.95 -10.52 -16.88
CA LYS A 215 -1.32 -11.31 -15.69
C LYS A 215 -2.81 -11.23 -15.35
N LEU A 216 -3.63 -10.89 -16.34
CA LEU A 216 -5.07 -10.94 -16.30
C LEU A 216 -5.54 -12.10 -17.17
N LEU A 217 -6.49 -12.88 -16.66
CA LEU A 217 -7.03 -14.08 -17.28
C LEU A 217 -8.53 -13.92 -17.48
N ILE A 218 -9.04 -14.35 -18.64
CA ILE A 218 -10.47 -14.45 -18.87
C ILE A 218 -10.92 -15.86 -18.48
N GLN A 219 -11.82 -15.96 -17.50
CA GLN A 219 -12.43 -17.23 -17.09
C GLN A 219 -13.92 -17.03 -16.90
N ASN A 220 -14.75 -17.89 -17.50
CA ASN A 220 -16.21 -17.89 -17.33
C ASN A 220 -16.88 -16.52 -17.53
N GLY A 221 -16.43 -15.76 -18.54
CA GLY A 221 -17.01 -14.45 -18.85
C GLY A 221 -16.69 -13.37 -17.81
N ALA A 222 -15.58 -13.49 -17.08
CA ALA A 222 -15.06 -12.45 -16.20
C ALA A 222 -13.53 -12.35 -16.30
N LEU A 223 -13.00 -11.17 -15.95
CA LEU A 223 -11.56 -10.90 -15.93
C LEU A 223 -11.02 -11.07 -14.51
N TYR A 224 -10.02 -11.94 -14.37
CA TYR A 224 -9.38 -12.31 -13.11
C TYR A 224 -7.89 -11.95 -13.12
N VAL A 225 -7.33 -11.75 -11.94
CA VAL A 225 -5.88 -11.75 -11.71
C VAL A 225 -5.39 -13.19 -11.67
N ASP A 226 -4.32 -13.48 -12.39
CA ASP A 226 -3.66 -14.80 -12.40
C ASP A 226 -3.17 -15.15 -10.98
N SER A 227 -3.73 -16.21 -10.38
CA SER A 227 -3.38 -16.64 -9.03
C SER A 227 -2.04 -17.35 -9.02
N VAL A 228 -1.11 -16.90 -8.17
CA VAL A 228 0.19 -17.55 -8.01
C VAL A 228 0.28 -18.36 -6.71
N ASP A 229 -0.76 -18.33 -5.88
CA ASP A 229 -0.82 -19.10 -4.63
C ASP A 229 -2.18 -19.80 -4.44
N GLY A 230 -2.25 -21.06 -4.89
CA GLY A 230 -3.44 -21.89 -4.76
C GLY A 230 -3.85 -22.21 -3.32
N ASN A 231 -3.00 -21.97 -2.31
CA ASN A 231 -3.37 -22.15 -0.90
C ASN A 231 -4.08 -20.92 -0.33
N LYS A 232 -3.66 -19.71 -0.73
CA LYS A 232 -4.27 -18.45 -0.27
C LYS A 232 -5.49 -18.05 -1.10
N PHE A 233 -5.54 -18.50 -2.35
CA PHE A 233 -6.68 -18.33 -3.26
C PHE A 233 -7.10 -19.70 -3.80
N PRO A 234 -7.72 -20.55 -2.95
CA PRO A 234 -8.17 -21.87 -3.38
C PRO A 234 -9.24 -21.73 -4.45
N LEU A 235 -9.18 -22.63 -5.44
CA LEU A 235 -10.22 -22.73 -6.46
C LEU A 235 -11.56 -23.08 -5.80
N ILE A 236 -12.63 -22.43 -6.26
CA ILE A 236 -13.99 -22.78 -5.86
C ILE A 236 -14.49 -23.97 -6.69
N ALA A 237 -15.69 -24.46 -6.35
CA ALA A 237 -16.31 -25.57 -7.05
C ALA A 237 -16.29 -25.37 -8.58
N GLY A 238 -15.85 -26.40 -9.31
CA GLY A 238 -15.69 -26.35 -10.77
C GLY A 238 -14.35 -25.80 -11.25
N GLY A 239 -13.35 -25.60 -10.39
CA GLY A 239 -12.01 -25.15 -10.79
C GLY A 239 -11.95 -23.66 -11.16
N ILE A 240 -12.91 -22.88 -10.64
CA ILE A 240 -13.05 -21.45 -10.93
C ILE A 240 -12.20 -20.66 -9.93
N LEU A 241 -11.58 -19.57 -10.39
CA LEU A 241 -10.88 -18.65 -9.50
C LEU A 241 -11.86 -18.00 -8.51
N PRO A 242 -11.44 -17.77 -7.26
CA PRO A 242 -12.29 -17.17 -6.25
C PRO A 242 -12.66 -15.72 -6.62
N PRO A 243 -13.84 -15.21 -6.21
CA PRO A 243 -14.30 -13.86 -6.52
C PRO A 243 -13.32 -12.75 -6.10
N GLU A 244 -12.50 -12.97 -5.07
CA GLU A 244 -11.49 -12.01 -4.63
C GLU A 244 -10.38 -11.74 -5.65
N LEU A 245 -10.25 -12.59 -6.67
CA LEU A 245 -9.31 -12.39 -7.79
C LEU A 245 -9.96 -11.72 -9.00
N LEU A 246 -11.26 -11.41 -8.99
CA LEU A 246 -11.84 -10.52 -9.99
C LEU A 246 -11.10 -9.17 -9.93
N VAL A 247 -10.70 -8.63 -11.08
CA VAL A 247 -9.75 -7.51 -11.13
C VAL A 247 -10.22 -6.30 -10.34
N ASP A 248 -11.48 -5.90 -10.50
CA ASP A 248 -12.14 -4.82 -9.75
C ASP A 248 -12.12 -5.07 -8.24
N LYS A 249 -12.54 -6.28 -7.82
CA LYS A 249 -12.58 -6.65 -6.40
C LYS A 249 -11.19 -6.73 -5.79
N PHE A 250 -10.22 -7.26 -6.54
CA PHE A 250 -8.84 -7.39 -6.11
C PHE A 250 -8.21 -6.02 -5.87
N VAL A 251 -8.32 -5.12 -6.85
CA VAL A 251 -7.80 -3.75 -6.78
C VAL A 251 -8.47 -2.99 -5.62
N ASN A 252 -9.80 -3.03 -5.53
CA ASN A 252 -10.54 -2.32 -4.49
C ASN A 252 -10.20 -2.85 -3.08
N HIS A 253 -10.14 -4.18 -2.90
CA HIS A 253 -9.83 -4.77 -1.60
C HIS A 253 -8.41 -4.41 -1.15
N ILE A 254 -7.43 -4.41 -2.06
CA ILE A 254 -6.07 -3.96 -1.76
C ILE A 254 -6.05 -2.48 -1.38
N LEU A 255 -6.76 -1.63 -2.12
CA LEU A 255 -6.82 -0.19 -1.84
C LEU A 255 -7.37 0.07 -0.44
N VAL A 256 -8.55 -0.47 -0.12
CA VAL A 256 -9.25 -0.24 1.14
C VAL A 256 -8.40 -0.69 2.34
N ASN A 257 -7.82 -1.89 2.28
CA ASN A 257 -7.00 -2.39 3.38
C ASN A 257 -5.66 -1.64 3.49
N SER A 258 -5.09 -1.19 2.38
CA SER A 258 -3.85 -0.39 2.40
C SER A 258 -4.08 1.01 2.97
N GLN A 259 -5.24 1.62 2.69
CA GLN A 259 -5.67 2.87 3.32
C GLN A 259 -5.84 2.69 4.82
N ALA A 260 -6.61 1.68 5.25
CA ALA A 260 -6.86 1.39 6.66
C ALA A 260 -5.55 1.16 7.44
N LEU A 261 -4.65 0.32 6.91
CA LEU A 261 -3.33 0.08 7.51
C LEU A 261 -2.51 1.38 7.65
N SER A 262 -2.49 2.20 6.59
CA SER A 262 -1.72 3.45 6.60
C SER A 262 -2.29 4.47 7.60
N GLU A 263 -3.61 4.61 7.63
CA GLU A 263 -4.33 5.52 8.51
C GLU A 263 -4.18 5.11 9.98
N ASP A 264 -4.45 3.85 10.31
CA ASP A 264 -4.32 3.33 11.68
C ASP A 264 -2.89 3.52 12.19
N PHE A 265 -1.89 3.26 11.35
CA PHE A 265 -0.49 3.41 11.73
C PHE A 265 -0.10 4.88 11.96
N LEU A 266 -0.53 5.80 11.08
CA LEU A 266 -0.27 7.24 11.23
C LEU A 266 -0.98 7.83 12.45
N ILE A 267 -2.24 7.48 12.69
CA ILE A 267 -2.99 7.89 13.89
C ILE A 267 -2.28 7.40 15.16
N LEU A 268 -1.81 6.15 15.16
CA LEU A 268 -1.08 5.61 16.30
C LEU A 268 0.25 6.35 16.53
N LEU A 269 0.99 6.66 15.46
CA LEU A 269 2.20 7.48 15.54
C LEU A 269 1.90 8.86 16.13
N GLU A 270 0.88 9.56 15.64
CA GLU A 270 0.46 10.86 16.18
C GLU A 270 0.18 10.79 17.67
N ARG A 271 -0.64 9.83 18.12
CA ARG A 271 -0.98 9.66 19.53
C ARG A 271 0.27 9.43 20.37
N LYS A 272 1.14 8.50 19.96
CA LYS A 272 2.35 8.15 20.73
C LYS A 272 3.41 9.26 20.73
N LEU A 273 3.54 10.02 19.64
CA LEU A 273 4.49 11.12 19.55
C LEU A 273 4.02 12.38 20.28
N THR A 274 2.71 12.63 20.35
CA THR A 274 2.16 13.81 21.03
C THR A 274 2.12 13.67 22.55
N HIS A 275 2.17 12.45 23.10
CA HIS A 275 2.30 12.26 24.54
C HIS A 275 3.66 12.80 25.06
N HIS A 276 3.56 13.85 25.89
CA HIS A 276 4.70 14.66 26.37
C HIS A 276 5.67 13.93 27.31
N MET A 277 5.23 12.86 27.98
CA MET A 277 5.99 12.20 29.06
C MET A 277 6.59 10.85 28.68
N THR A 278 6.17 10.24 27.57
CA THR A 278 6.70 8.96 27.13
C THR A 278 7.98 9.18 26.34
N LYS A 279 9.08 8.56 26.81
CA LYS A 279 10.21 8.25 25.92
C LYS A 279 9.64 7.42 24.77
N PHE A 280 9.87 7.85 23.54
CA PHE A 280 9.50 7.04 22.41
C PHE A 280 10.54 5.93 22.30
N PRO A 281 10.14 4.65 22.33
CA PRO A 281 11.09 3.55 22.17
C PRO A 281 11.67 3.67 20.77
N MET A 282 12.92 4.14 20.70
CA MET A 282 13.72 4.11 19.49
C MET A 282 14.55 2.84 19.51
#